data_AF-A0A2L0HEF2-F1
#
_entry.id   AF-A0A2L0HEF2-F1
#
_cell.length_a   1.000
_cell.length_b   1.000
_cell.length_c   1.000
_cell.angle_alpha   90.00
_cell.angle_beta   90.00
_cell.angle_gamma   90.00
#
_symmetry.space_group_name_H-M   'P 1'
#
loop_
_entity.id
_entity.type
_entity.pdbx_description
1 polymer ?
#
loop_
_entity_poly.entity_id
_entity_poly.type
_entity_poly.pdbx_seq_one_letter_code
_entity_poly.pdbx_strand_id
1 'polypeptide(L)'
;MPTIVVTNSIRLERNVPFIRLLSCLAAVIVAALCVAPIASGTAKASGVDMQKPPDHEAAVRAEFETVRAEDTVEAYERFIRRHPDHPLVKDAAEALARLKKQ
;
A
#
# COMPACT_ATOMS: atom_id res chain seq x y z
N MET A 1 -18.51 20.77 39.43
CA MET A 1 -17.47 19.76 39.12
C MET A 1 -17.93 18.98 37.90
N PRO A 2 -17.38 19.19 36.69
CA PRO A 2 -17.74 18.35 35.55
C PRO A 2 -16.83 17.13 35.46
N THR A 3 -17.44 15.96 35.58
CA THR A 3 -16.85 14.64 35.29
C THR A 3 -16.71 14.51 33.77
N ILE A 4 -15.47 14.43 33.28
CA ILE A 4 -15.19 14.20 31.86
C ILE A 4 -15.49 12.73 31.57
N VAL A 5 -16.61 12.48 30.89
CA VAL A 5 -16.92 11.17 30.29
C VAL A 5 -15.98 11.01 29.09
N VAL A 6 -15.03 10.09 29.21
CA VAL A 6 -14.16 9.65 28.12
C VAL A 6 -15.04 8.99 27.05
N THR A 7 -15.34 9.72 25.99
CA THR A 7 -15.99 9.18 24.79
C THR A 7 -14.98 8.32 24.05
N ASN A 8 -15.03 7.01 24.32
CA ASN A 8 -14.40 5.97 23.52
C ASN A 8 -15.11 5.87 22.16
N SER A 9 -14.80 6.81 21.26
CA SER A 9 -15.26 6.81 19.86
C SER A 9 -14.31 5.99 19.00
N ILE A 10 -14.25 4.68 19.23
CA ILE A 10 -13.58 3.75 18.30
C ILE A 10 -14.68 2.90 17.66
N ARG A 11 -15.36 3.46 16.66
CA ARG A 11 -16.18 2.68 15.74
C ARG A 11 -16.30 3.36 14.37
N LEU A 12 -15.51 2.84 13.44
CA LEU A 12 -15.99 2.45 12.11
C LEU A 12 -16.29 3.58 11.09
N GLU A 13 -15.35 4.49 10.86
CA GLU A 13 -15.37 5.29 9.62
C GLU A 13 -14.47 4.62 8.57
N ARG A 14 -15.07 3.70 7.81
CA ARG A 14 -14.59 3.34 6.46
C ARG A 14 -14.67 4.61 5.61
N ASN A 15 -13.71 5.52 5.73
CA ASN A 15 -13.69 6.78 4.97
C ASN A 15 -13.05 6.57 3.59
N VAL A 16 -13.72 5.75 2.77
CA VAL A 16 -13.50 5.58 1.33
C VAL A 16 -13.95 6.74 0.40
N PRO A 17 -14.67 7.80 0.80
CA PRO A 17 -15.02 8.87 -0.14
C PRO A 17 -13.93 9.92 -0.45
N PHE A 18 -12.80 10.00 0.28
CA PHE A 18 -11.73 10.95 -0.10
C PHE A 18 -10.93 10.49 -1.34
N ILE A 19 -10.74 9.18 -1.48
CA ILE A 19 -10.01 8.57 -2.60
C ILE A 19 -10.77 8.74 -3.93
N ARG A 20 -12.10 8.86 -3.89
CA ARG A 20 -12.91 9.11 -5.10
C ARG A 20 -12.97 10.57 -5.52
N LEU A 21 -12.59 11.52 -4.66
CA LEU A 21 -12.53 12.94 -5.03
C LEU A 21 -11.16 13.30 -5.65
N LEU A 22 -10.09 12.60 -5.25
CA LEU A 22 -8.75 12.78 -5.81
C LEU A 22 -8.56 12.12 -7.20
N SER A 23 -9.50 11.28 -7.65
CA SER A 23 -9.35 10.53 -8.91
C SER A 23 -9.70 11.33 -10.18
N CYS A 24 -10.09 12.60 -10.07
CA CYS A 24 -10.46 13.43 -11.23
C CYS A 24 -9.40 14.43 -11.68
N LEU A 25 -8.33 14.69 -10.91
CA LEU A 25 -7.33 15.70 -11.30
C LEU A 25 -6.09 15.14 -12.04
N ALA A 26 -5.88 13.82 -12.01
CA ALA A 26 -4.66 13.19 -12.55
C ALA A 26 -4.84 12.50 -13.93
N ALA A 27 -5.91 12.82 -14.68
CA ALA A 27 -6.22 12.14 -15.94
C ALA A 27 -5.82 12.91 -17.22
N VAL A 28 -5.10 14.04 -17.13
CA VAL A 28 -4.87 14.93 -18.30
C VAL A 28 -3.40 15.06 -18.74
N ILE A 29 -2.43 14.49 -18.03
CA ILE A 29 -1.01 14.64 -18.40
C ILE A 29 -0.35 13.27 -18.49
N VAL A 30 -0.37 12.64 -19.67
CA VAL A 30 0.71 11.88 -20.33
C VAL A 30 0.04 11.19 -21.54
N ALA A 31 -0.37 12.00 -22.52
CA ALA A 31 -0.81 11.54 -23.84
C ALA A 31 0.14 12.08 -24.89
N ALA A 32 1.44 11.79 -24.77
CA ALA A 32 2.40 12.00 -25.84
C ALA A 32 3.73 11.28 -25.53
N LEU A 33 4.21 10.53 -26.53
CA LEU A 33 5.56 9.98 -26.66
C LEU A 33 5.89 8.75 -25.80
N CYS A 34 5.65 7.56 -26.36
CA CYS A 34 6.69 6.52 -26.54
C CYS A 34 6.10 5.36 -27.34
N VAL A 35 6.23 5.43 -28.67
CA VAL A 35 6.06 4.26 -29.54
C VAL A 35 7.32 3.42 -29.38
N ALA A 36 7.22 2.30 -28.65
CA ALA A 36 8.26 1.26 -28.62
C ALA A 36 7.72 -0.01 -29.32
N PRO A 37 8.54 -0.71 -30.12
CA PRO A 37 8.09 -1.86 -30.89
C PRO A 37 7.81 -3.05 -29.99
N ILE A 38 6.67 -3.69 -30.23
CA ILE A 38 6.24 -4.94 -29.60
C ILE A 38 7.12 -6.06 -30.18
N ALA A 39 8.21 -6.38 -29.49
CA ALA A 39 8.93 -7.63 -29.70
C ALA A 39 8.12 -8.73 -29.00
N SER A 40 7.21 -9.35 -29.76
CA SER A 40 6.44 -10.52 -29.35
C SER A 40 7.36 -11.72 -29.12
N GLY A 41 7.85 -11.86 -27.89
CA GLY A 41 8.46 -13.09 -27.39
C GLY A 41 7.39 -14.18 -27.28
N THR A 42 7.68 -15.33 -27.87
CA THR A 42 6.83 -16.51 -27.96
C THR A 42 6.54 -17.13 -26.59
N ALA A 43 5.33 -16.94 -26.08
CA ALA A 43 4.84 -17.67 -24.91
C ALA A 43 4.52 -19.12 -25.31
N LYS A 44 5.45 -20.04 -25.04
CA LYS A 44 5.23 -21.48 -25.10
C LYS A 44 4.34 -21.88 -23.92
N ALA A 45 3.05 -22.08 -24.20
CA ALA A 45 2.13 -22.72 -23.27
C ALA A 45 2.59 -24.17 -23.01
N SER A 46 2.85 -24.50 -21.75
CA SER A 46 2.99 -25.87 -21.28
C SER A 46 2.11 -26.05 -20.04
N GLY A 47 1.39 -27.17 -20.04
CA GLY A 47 0.19 -27.38 -19.23
C GLY A 47 0.45 -27.74 -17.77
N VAL A 48 -0.61 -27.50 -16.98
CA VAL A 48 -0.93 -28.08 -15.66
C VAL A 48 0.25 -28.27 -14.72
N ASP A 49 0.55 -27.23 -13.93
CA ASP A 49 1.21 -27.41 -12.64
C ASP A 49 0.50 -26.49 -11.64
N MET A 50 0.04 -27.05 -10.53
CA MET A 50 -0.67 -26.32 -9.49
C MET A 50 0.15 -25.08 -9.10
N GLN A 51 -0.44 -23.90 -9.32
CA GLN A 51 0.10 -22.59 -8.97
C GLN A 51 0.90 -22.68 -7.66
N LYS A 52 2.25 -22.69 -7.75
CA LYS A 52 3.15 -22.56 -6.60
C LYS A 52 2.55 -21.48 -5.70
N PRO A 53 2.38 -21.72 -4.38
CA PRO A 53 1.83 -20.71 -3.49
C PRO A 53 2.53 -19.38 -3.78
N PRO A 54 1.78 -18.29 -4.03
CA PRO A 54 2.40 -17.02 -4.35
C PRO A 54 3.45 -16.74 -3.30
N ASP A 55 4.66 -16.39 -3.74
CA ASP A 55 5.79 -16.14 -2.85
C ASP A 55 5.36 -15.05 -1.86
N HIS A 56 4.92 -15.46 -0.67
CA HIS A 56 4.27 -14.60 0.31
C HIS A 56 5.17 -13.42 0.63
N GLU A 57 6.46 -13.72 0.78
CA GLU A 57 7.54 -12.75 0.95
C GLU A 57 7.60 -11.70 -0.18
N ALA A 58 7.39 -12.11 -1.44
CA ALA A 58 7.39 -11.16 -2.56
C ALA A 58 6.15 -10.25 -2.52
N ALA A 59 4.99 -10.78 -2.13
CA ALA A 59 3.77 -10.00 -1.95
C ALA A 59 3.92 -8.97 -0.81
N VAL A 60 4.48 -9.38 0.33
CA VAL A 60 4.72 -8.48 1.47
C VAL A 60 5.74 -7.40 1.12
N ARG A 61 6.81 -7.75 0.41
CA ARG A 61 7.77 -6.74 -0.10
C ARG A 61 7.11 -5.74 -1.03
N ALA A 62 6.32 -6.19 -2.00
CA ALA A 62 5.63 -5.30 -2.92
C ALA A 62 4.68 -4.34 -2.17
N GLU A 63 3.95 -4.84 -1.17
CA GLU A 63 3.13 -4.00 -0.31
C GLU A 63 3.97 -2.97 0.46
N PHE A 64 5.12 -3.37 1.01
CA PHE A 64 6.00 -2.43 1.70
C PHE A 64 6.52 -1.33 0.79
N GLU A 65 6.89 -1.65 -0.45
CA GLU A 65 7.31 -0.65 -1.44
C GLU A 65 6.19 0.36 -1.74
N THR A 66 4.92 -0.10 -1.83
CA THR A 66 3.79 0.84 -1.96
C THR A 66 3.63 1.73 -0.74
N VAL A 67 3.82 1.20 0.46
CA VAL A 67 3.74 1.94 1.72
C VAL A 67 4.85 2.99 1.81
N ARG A 68 6.06 2.64 1.37
CA ARG A 68 7.19 3.58 1.28
C ARG A 68 6.97 4.67 0.24
N ALA A 69 6.31 4.35 -0.88
CA ALA A 69 5.96 5.33 -1.90
C ALA A 69 4.84 6.28 -1.43
N GLU A 70 3.89 5.79 -0.63
CA GLU A 70 2.85 6.61 0.02
C GLU A 70 3.47 7.54 1.08
N ASP A 71 4.46 7.06 1.84
CA ASP A 71 5.20 7.78 2.90
C ASP A 71 4.31 8.54 3.91
N THR A 72 3.17 7.93 4.29
CA THR A 72 2.23 8.49 5.29
C THR A 72 2.22 7.68 6.57
N VAL A 73 1.89 8.35 7.69
CA VAL A 73 1.72 7.71 9.02
C VAL A 73 0.75 6.53 8.93
N GLU A 74 -0.38 6.73 8.26
CA GLU A 74 -1.45 5.76 8.14
C GLU A 74 -1.04 4.54 7.30
N ALA A 75 -0.21 4.72 6.27
CA ALA A 75 0.30 3.63 5.44
C ALA A 75 1.24 2.71 6.24
N TYR A 76 2.20 3.29 6.96
CA TYR A 76 3.11 2.51 7.79
C TYR A 76 2.38 1.80 8.94
N GLU A 77 1.45 2.47 9.65
CA GLU A 77 0.66 1.84 10.71
C GLU A 77 -0.18 0.66 10.20
N ARG A 78 -0.76 0.81 9.00
CA ARG A 78 -1.53 -0.26 8.35
C ARG A 78 -0.65 -1.46 8.00
N PHE A 79 0.56 -1.22 7.50
CA PHE A 79 1.53 -2.28 7.21
C PHE A 79 1.93 -3.04 8.46
N ILE A 80 2.33 -2.32 9.52
CA ILE A 80 2.74 -2.91 10.81
C ILE A 80 1.65 -3.77 11.42
N ARG A 81 0.40 -3.31 11.39
CA ARG A 81 -0.75 -4.06 11.91
C ARG A 81 -1.05 -5.35 11.12
N ARG A 82 -0.76 -5.36 9.82
CA ARG A 82 -1.05 -6.51 8.95
C ARG A 82 0.03 -7.58 9.03
N HIS A 83 1.28 -7.16 9.21
CA HIS A 83 2.45 -8.05 9.16
C HIS A 83 3.30 -7.95 10.44
N PRO A 84 2.73 -8.05 11.66
CA PRO A 84 3.41 -7.69 12.91
C PRO A 84 4.73 -8.46 13.16
N ASP A 85 4.83 -9.70 12.67
CA ASP A 85 6.01 -10.55 12.85
C ASP A 85 7.00 -10.49 11.68
N HIS A 86 6.77 -9.62 10.69
CA HIS A 86 7.60 -9.54 9.49
C HIS A 86 8.82 -8.64 9.70
N PRO A 87 10.02 -8.99 9.19
CA PRO A 87 11.25 -8.22 9.41
C PRO A 87 11.18 -6.76 8.93
N LEU A 88 10.43 -6.49 7.86
CA LEU A 88 10.21 -5.12 7.34
C LEU A 88 9.43 -4.20 8.30
N VAL A 89 8.78 -4.74 9.34
CA VAL A 89 8.10 -3.92 10.36
C VAL A 89 9.05 -2.99 11.07
N LYS A 90 10.31 -3.42 11.28
CA LYS A 90 11.32 -2.57 11.91
C LYS A 90 11.55 -1.31 11.07
N ASP A 91 11.77 -1.47 9.78
CA ASP A 91 12.00 -0.37 8.85
C ASP A 91 10.75 0.52 8.72
N ALA A 92 9.55 -0.09 8.69
CA ALA A 92 8.28 0.63 8.70
C ALA A 92 8.10 1.48 9.99
N ALA A 93 8.46 0.92 11.14
CA ALA A 93 8.36 1.60 12.44
C ALA A 93 9.35 2.76 12.56
N GLU A 94 10.56 2.61 12.02
CA GLU A 94 11.55 3.69 11.94
C GLU A 94 11.06 4.84 11.07
N ALA A 95 10.53 4.54 9.87
CA ALA A 95 9.95 5.54 8.99
C ALA A 95 8.76 6.26 9.64
N LEU A 96 7.86 5.51 10.29
CA LEU A 96 6.74 6.05 11.06
C LEU A 96 7.20 6.98 12.18
N ALA A 97 8.22 6.58 12.95
CA ALA A 97 8.77 7.39 14.04
C ALA A 97 9.40 8.70 13.53
N ARG A 98 10.00 8.68 12.34
CA ARG A 98 10.51 9.89 11.69
C ARG A 98 9.38 10.84 11.30
N LEU A 99 8.33 10.33 10.67
CA LEU A 99 7.18 11.13 10.25
C LEU A 99 6.46 11.78 11.44
N LYS A 100 6.32 11.05 12.56
CA LYS A 100 5.67 11.59 13.77
C LYS A 100 6.47 12.67 14.51
N LYS A 101 7.75 12.87 14.15
CA LYS A 101 8.61 13.90 14.74
C LYS A 101 8.63 15.20 13.93
N GLN A 102 8.07 15.19 12.73
CA GLN A 102 7.90 16.37 11.89
C GLN A 102 6.67 17.16 12.34
#